data_AF-A0A250XDR9-F1
#
_entry.id   AF-A0A250XDR9-F1
#
_cell.length_a   1.000
_cell.length_b   1.000
_cell.length_c   1.000
_cell.angle_alpha   90.00
_cell.angle_beta   90.00
_cell.angle_gamma   90.00
#
_symmetry.space_group_name_H-M   'P 1'
#
loop_
_entity.id
_entity.type
_entity.pdbx_description
1 polymer ?
#
loop_
_entity_poly.entity_id
_entity_poly.type
_entity_poly.pdbx_seq_one_letter_code
_entity_poly.pdbx_strand_id
1 'polypeptide(L)'
;MSISALGSALQPALGLIANIPGVRRPAFDLSQPQPFQLQAPSTTDDLDAKIARLACSKKSWVTQTPQQRVTILSQMLKDSVQLAPFLASDSAQAKGTNGGGVGEEMPGIIGIIFALRGLIDTLKAKNCDPEPLSLRKRPNGQYIAEVFPEGLAGLLFGGFKGEVWIQPGKPASKAKLYKDKAAGNVPKPEGAVSLVLGAGNQLAVVFLDVLHKLFSEDEVVLLKMNPVNEFVGDHLLKMYRPLVEGGWLEVAYGGREVGEYLTSHPGIESIHLTGSADTFNSILWGSPTAERKGTPPIKKVMTAELGNITPYLIVPPPPNVRWSPSEMSYQAVTVASGLLQNCGHNCIGLEALITAADWPQRKDFMDLLRKTFNGMSRCTPWYPGSLAKLEAFKKAFPQTEELGKPRMSNGAKEYSSSMSSESWEHSGCPTLLVAGLKAEEAKLDSETWGPAMQEIVLPGGGADLKRFLDDAASFMNSKCWGSLSCALIVHPKSIKAVGEDGFEDFLSKLQYGNIAVNLPTYVPFVIPTMPWGAFPGNTLSDIGSGVGFVHNTMMFDYPEKGILRGPWVYKPRPFWWVNHHNLENVSMEAIKIIAAGGASRKLPGFLGTLAVLMHVMKAAVQAVRG
;
A
#
# COMPACT_ATOMS: atom_id res chain seq x y z
N MET A 1 -2.73 31.52 0.24
CA MET A 1 -1.94 30.35 -0.21
C MET A 1 -2.47 29.14 0.52
N SER A 2 -2.79 28.03 -0.16
CA SER A 2 -3.21 26.79 0.51
C SER A 2 -2.02 26.13 1.23
N ILE A 3 -2.27 25.26 2.22
CA ILE A 3 -1.20 24.54 2.94
C ILE A 3 -0.37 23.69 1.97
N SER A 4 -1.01 23.01 1.00
CA SER A 4 -0.32 22.26 -0.05
C SER A 4 0.57 23.17 -0.92
N ALA A 5 0.09 24.35 -1.31
CA ALA A 5 0.89 25.31 -2.06
C ALA A 5 2.10 25.82 -1.25
N LEU A 6 1.95 26.00 0.06
CA LEU A 6 3.08 26.29 0.95
C LEU A 6 4.07 25.12 0.99
N GLY A 7 3.60 23.88 1.13
CA GLY A 7 4.44 22.69 1.07
C GLY A 7 5.24 22.61 -0.24
N SER A 8 4.60 22.84 -1.39
CA SER A 8 5.27 22.93 -2.70
C SER A 8 6.32 24.03 -2.74
N ALA A 9 6.00 25.23 -2.24
CA ALA A 9 6.91 26.36 -2.23
C ALA A 9 8.13 26.14 -1.33
N LEU A 10 8.02 25.30 -0.29
CA LEU A 10 9.12 24.95 0.59
C LEU A 10 10.10 23.95 -0.05
N GLN A 11 9.67 23.11 -1.00
CA GLN A 11 10.51 22.02 -1.54
C GLN A 11 11.87 22.47 -2.08
N PRO A 12 12.02 23.59 -2.84
CA PRO A 12 13.32 24.04 -3.31
C PRO A 12 14.27 24.40 -2.16
N ALA A 13 13.75 25.09 -1.13
CA ALA A 13 14.52 25.45 0.06
C ALA A 13 14.94 24.21 0.85
N LEU A 14 14.02 23.27 1.07
CA LEU A 14 14.32 21.99 1.74
C LEU A 14 15.35 21.17 0.94
N GLY A 15 15.29 21.25 -0.39
CA GLY A 15 16.24 20.64 -1.30
C GLY A 15 17.65 21.25 -1.27
N LEU A 16 17.80 22.54 -0.93
CA LEU A 16 19.11 23.18 -0.80
C LEU A 16 19.82 22.75 0.50
N ILE A 17 19.05 22.57 1.59
CA ILE A 17 19.57 22.04 2.85
C ILE A 17 20.16 20.63 2.61
N ALA A 18 19.57 19.84 1.69
CA ALA A 18 20.02 18.48 1.35
C ALA A 18 21.44 18.38 0.80
N ASN A 19 22.02 19.50 0.34
CA ASN A 19 23.34 19.54 -0.27
C ASN A 19 24.46 19.99 0.70
N ILE A 20 24.16 20.22 1.98
CA ILE A 20 25.18 20.61 2.97
C ILE A 20 26.11 19.41 3.26
N PRO A 21 27.43 19.51 2.99
CA PRO A 21 28.39 18.42 3.23
C PRO A 21 28.51 18.06 4.72
N GLY A 22 28.71 16.77 5.04
CA GLY A 22 29.02 16.29 6.40
C GLY A 22 27.84 15.84 7.27
N VAL A 23 26.62 15.77 6.71
CA VAL A 23 25.40 15.45 7.49
C VAL A 23 24.86 14.03 7.23
N ARG A 24 25.51 13.22 6.39
CA ARG A 24 25.03 11.86 6.06
C ARG A 24 25.25 10.88 7.21
N ARG A 25 24.19 10.18 7.61
CA ARG A 25 24.27 9.03 8.51
C ARG A 25 24.72 7.80 7.73
N PRO A 26 25.52 6.92 8.34
CA PRO A 26 25.78 5.61 7.76
C PRO A 26 24.48 4.81 7.66
N ALA A 27 24.46 3.84 6.76
CA ALA A 27 23.40 2.84 6.75
C ALA A 27 23.38 2.11 8.11
N PHE A 28 22.19 1.68 8.55
CA PHE A 28 22.09 0.77 9.69
C PHE A 28 22.68 -0.58 9.33
N ASP A 29 23.14 -1.30 10.35
CA ASP A 29 23.61 -2.68 10.19
C ASP A 29 22.49 -3.55 9.62
N LEU A 30 22.86 -4.42 8.68
CA LEU A 30 21.94 -5.39 8.11
C LEU A 30 21.62 -6.44 9.17
N SER A 31 20.33 -6.67 9.42
CA SER A 31 19.89 -7.71 10.35
C SER A 31 19.16 -8.82 9.60
N GLN A 32 19.36 -10.06 10.08
CA GLN A 32 18.56 -11.20 9.65
C GLN A 32 17.25 -11.25 10.42
N PRO A 33 16.15 -11.75 9.81
CA PRO A 33 14.92 -12.09 10.51
C PRO A 33 15.23 -12.88 11.79
N GLN A 34 14.66 -12.46 12.91
CA GLN A 34 14.72 -13.21 14.16
C GLN A 34 13.39 -13.95 14.36
N PRO A 35 13.43 -15.27 14.66
CA PRO A 35 12.23 -15.99 15.03
C PRO A 35 11.58 -15.36 16.26
N PHE A 36 10.25 -15.29 16.26
CA PHE A 36 9.45 -14.94 17.42
C PHE A 36 8.65 -16.16 17.88
N GLN A 37 8.27 -16.17 19.16
CA GLN A 37 7.47 -17.24 19.71
C GLN A 37 6.03 -17.12 19.20
N LEU A 38 5.53 -18.20 18.61
CA LEU A 38 4.13 -18.28 18.22
C LEU A 38 3.22 -18.38 19.46
N GLN A 39 2.08 -17.70 19.40
CA GLN A 39 0.98 -17.86 20.32
C GLN A 39 0.38 -19.26 20.19
N ALA A 40 -0.11 -19.81 21.29
CA ALA A 40 -0.85 -21.06 21.24
C ALA A 40 -2.08 -20.89 20.34
N PRO A 41 -2.39 -21.85 19.45
CA PRO A 41 -3.61 -21.80 18.65
C PRO A 41 -4.85 -21.66 19.55
N SER A 42 -5.76 -20.76 19.19
CA SER A 42 -7.05 -20.63 19.87
C SER A 42 -7.82 -21.95 19.74
N THR A 43 -8.27 -22.50 20.86
CA THR A 43 -9.11 -23.70 20.88
C THR A 43 -10.51 -23.38 20.36
N THR A 44 -11.24 -24.39 19.90
CA THR A 44 -12.64 -24.20 19.45
C THR A 44 -13.51 -23.57 20.53
N ASP A 45 -13.35 -23.98 21.79
CA ASP A 45 -14.10 -23.40 22.92
C ASP A 45 -13.78 -21.92 23.15
N ASP A 46 -12.51 -21.51 23.00
CA ASP A 46 -12.10 -20.10 23.06
C ASP A 46 -12.69 -19.30 21.88
N LEU A 47 -12.66 -19.87 20.67
CA LEU A 47 -13.24 -19.24 19.48
C LEU A 47 -14.75 -19.06 19.62
N ASP A 48 -15.47 -20.10 20.06
CA ASP A 48 -16.91 -20.06 20.37
C ASP A 48 -17.21 -18.95 21.38
N ALA A 49 -16.44 -18.88 22.47
CA ALA A 49 -16.61 -17.87 23.50
C ALA A 49 -16.37 -16.44 22.98
N LYS A 50 -15.34 -16.24 22.14
CA LYS A 50 -15.05 -14.94 21.49
C LYS A 50 -16.19 -14.52 20.57
N ILE A 51 -16.67 -15.43 19.73
CA ILE A 51 -17.78 -15.17 18.81
C ILE A 51 -19.05 -14.84 19.60
N ALA A 52 -19.35 -15.57 20.67
CA ALA A 52 -20.48 -15.28 21.55
C ALA A 52 -20.37 -13.89 22.20
N ARG A 53 -19.20 -13.48 22.69
CA ARG A 53 -18.98 -12.12 23.24
C ARG A 53 -19.21 -11.03 22.20
N LEU A 54 -18.69 -11.21 20.98
CA LEU A 54 -18.93 -10.28 19.87
C LEU A 54 -20.42 -10.22 19.50
N ALA A 55 -21.10 -11.38 19.45
CA ALA A 55 -22.53 -11.47 19.17
C ALA A 55 -23.39 -10.78 20.25
N CYS A 56 -22.99 -10.81 21.51
CA CYS A 56 -23.65 -10.05 22.58
C CYS A 56 -23.41 -8.53 22.49
N SER A 57 -22.27 -8.11 21.93
CA SER A 57 -21.84 -6.70 21.89
C SER A 57 -22.16 -5.97 20.58
N LYS A 58 -22.43 -6.68 19.48
CA LYS A 58 -22.64 -6.05 18.16
C LYS A 58 -23.75 -5.00 18.11
N LYS A 59 -24.82 -5.19 18.91
CA LYS A 59 -25.89 -4.19 19.03
C LYS A 59 -25.39 -2.88 19.68
N SER A 60 -24.55 -2.98 20.71
CA SER A 60 -24.00 -1.80 21.37
C SER A 60 -23.08 -1.00 20.44
N TRP A 61 -22.38 -1.66 19.51
CA TRP A 61 -21.57 -1.01 18.47
C TRP A 61 -22.40 -0.18 17.49
N VAL A 62 -23.43 -0.78 16.89
CA VAL A 62 -24.23 -0.10 15.86
C VAL A 62 -25.03 1.07 16.45
N THR A 63 -25.30 1.05 17.77
CA THR A 63 -25.93 2.18 18.46
C THR A 63 -24.97 3.33 18.84
N GLN A 64 -23.65 3.14 18.72
CA GLN A 64 -22.70 4.22 19.01
C GLN A 64 -22.91 5.40 18.06
N THR A 65 -23.06 6.58 18.65
CA THR A 65 -23.13 7.85 17.94
C THR A 65 -21.80 8.18 17.25
N PRO A 66 -21.79 9.03 16.20
CA PRO A 66 -20.56 9.53 15.61
C PRO A 66 -19.60 10.14 16.64
N GLN A 67 -20.12 10.87 17.63
CA GLN A 67 -19.31 11.50 18.67
C GLN A 67 -18.61 10.48 19.58
N GLN A 68 -19.30 9.39 19.96
CA GLN A 68 -18.69 8.31 20.74
C GLN A 68 -17.59 7.60 19.93
N ARG A 69 -17.84 7.34 18.64
CA ARG A 69 -16.83 6.77 17.72
C ARG A 69 -15.61 7.67 17.56
N VAL A 70 -15.79 8.99 17.53
CA VAL A 70 -14.70 9.97 17.53
C VAL A 70 -13.86 9.88 18.80
N THR A 71 -14.48 9.71 19.97
CA THR A 71 -13.74 9.52 21.24
C THR A 71 -12.87 8.26 21.20
N ILE A 72 -13.44 7.14 20.73
CA ILE A 72 -12.75 5.86 20.54
C ILE A 72 -11.54 6.04 19.62
N LEU A 73 -11.75 6.56 18.40
CA LEU A 73 -10.68 6.77 17.42
C LEU A 73 -9.61 7.75 17.92
N SER A 74 -9.99 8.78 18.67
CA SER A 74 -9.04 9.76 19.21
C SER A 74 -8.10 9.12 20.24
N GLN A 75 -8.62 8.22 21.07
CA GLN A 75 -7.80 7.46 22.01
C GLN A 75 -6.90 6.45 21.27
N MET A 76 -7.44 5.75 20.26
CA MET A 76 -6.65 4.85 19.41
C MET A 76 -5.53 5.58 18.68
N LEU A 77 -5.77 6.80 18.18
CA LEU A 77 -4.76 7.62 17.51
C LEU A 77 -3.62 7.98 18.48
N LYS A 78 -3.96 8.39 19.70
CA LYS A 78 -2.96 8.68 20.74
C LYS A 78 -2.10 7.45 21.06
N ASP A 79 -2.75 6.32 21.30
CA ASP A 79 -2.07 5.06 21.64
C ASP A 79 -1.21 4.58 20.46
N SER A 80 -1.70 4.75 19.22
CA SER A 80 -0.96 4.38 18.00
C SER A 80 0.30 5.22 17.80
N VAL A 81 0.23 6.53 18.05
CA VAL A 81 1.42 7.41 17.98
C VAL A 81 2.45 7.03 19.04
N GLN A 82 1.99 6.70 20.26
CA GLN A 82 2.87 6.32 21.36
C GLN A 82 3.54 4.96 21.13
N LEU A 83 2.80 4.00 20.57
CA LEU A 83 3.27 2.62 20.39
C LEU A 83 4.00 2.38 19.07
N ALA A 84 3.94 3.33 18.14
CA ALA A 84 4.59 3.23 16.82
C ALA A 84 6.06 2.77 16.86
N PRO A 85 6.96 3.32 17.71
CA PRO A 85 8.36 2.86 17.74
C PRO A 85 8.52 1.40 18.15
N PHE A 86 7.67 0.90 19.04
CA PHE A 86 7.73 -0.49 19.52
C PHE A 86 7.27 -1.46 18.44
N LEU A 87 6.15 -1.15 17.76
CA LEU A 87 5.67 -1.94 16.63
C LEU A 87 6.71 -2.00 15.49
N ALA A 88 7.33 -0.85 15.16
CA ALA A 88 8.37 -0.78 14.14
C ALA A 88 9.61 -1.62 14.51
N SER A 89 10.03 -1.57 15.78
CA SER A 89 11.16 -2.34 16.29
C SER A 89 10.91 -3.84 16.21
N ASP A 90 9.77 -4.32 16.73
CA ASP A 90 9.45 -5.75 16.74
C ASP A 90 9.27 -6.29 15.31
N SER A 91 8.69 -5.50 14.42
CA SER A 91 8.57 -5.86 13.00
C SER A 91 9.92 -5.93 12.30
N ALA A 92 10.79 -4.95 12.51
CA ALA A 92 12.14 -4.95 11.96
C ALA A 92 12.99 -6.10 12.50
N GLN A 93 12.76 -6.51 13.75
CA GLN A 93 13.37 -7.71 14.32
C GLN A 93 12.84 -8.98 13.64
N ALA A 94 11.51 -9.11 13.49
CA ALA A 94 10.87 -10.28 12.89
C ALA A 94 11.23 -10.45 11.40
N LYS A 95 11.34 -9.36 10.64
CA LYS A 95 11.58 -9.37 9.19
C LYS A 95 13.04 -9.18 8.79
N GLY A 96 13.89 -8.75 9.74
CA GLY A 96 15.21 -8.23 9.43
C GLY A 96 15.16 -6.84 8.78
N THR A 97 16.34 -6.28 8.51
CA THR A 97 16.48 -4.94 7.92
C THR A 97 17.50 -4.93 6.80
N ASN A 98 17.35 -3.99 5.86
CA ASN A 98 18.13 -3.90 4.63
C ASN A 98 18.93 -2.59 4.53
N GLY A 99 19.23 -1.98 5.68
CA GLY A 99 20.06 -0.77 5.81
C GLY A 99 19.26 0.51 6.11
N GLY A 100 17.93 0.44 6.16
CA GLY A 100 17.04 1.49 6.65
C GLY A 100 16.66 1.37 8.13
N GLY A 101 17.05 0.26 8.78
CA GLY A 101 16.70 -0.05 10.17
C GLY A 101 15.20 -0.18 10.36
N VAL A 102 14.69 0.24 11.53
CA VAL A 102 13.24 0.27 11.82
C VAL A 102 12.46 1.22 10.89
N GLY A 103 13.16 2.12 10.18
CA GLY A 103 12.57 3.04 9.23
C GLY A 103 11.80 2.35 8.11
N GLU A 104 12.20 1.13 7.71
CA GLU A 104 11.56 0.37 6.63
C GLU A 104 10.08 0.02 6.92
N GLU A 105 9.70 -0.05 8.20
CA GLU A 105 8.35 -0.40 8.68
C GLU A 105 7.46 0.82 8.91
N MET A 106 8.07 2.00 9.06
CA MET A 106 7.38 3.24 9.41
C MET A 106 6.33 3.71 8.38
N PRO A 107 6.52 3.54 7.05
CA PRO A 107 5.49 3.87 6.08
C PRO A 107 4.15 3.15 6.35
N GLY A 108 4.18 1.88 6.77
CA GLY A 108 2.97 1.15 7.13
C GLY A 108 2.25 1.80 8.32
N ILE A 109 3.01 2.20 9.35
CA ILE A 109 2.46 2.88 10.53
C ILE A 109 1.87 4.24 10.16
N ILE A 110 2.50 4.99 9.24
CA ILE A 110 1.95 6.25 8.71
C ILE A 110 0.55 6.03 8.12
N GLY A 111 0.33 4.92 7.40
CA GLY A 111 -0.99 4.54 6.89
C GLY A 111 -2.04 4.38 8.00
N ILE A 112 -1.69 3.73 9.11
CA ILE A 112 -2.57 3.58 10.29
C ILE A 112 -2.95 4.95 10.87
N ILE A 113 -1.97 5.84 11.02
CA ILE A 113 -2.17 7.19 11.56
C ILE A 113 -3.06 8.02 10.64
N PHE A 114 -2.86 7.94 9.32
CA PHE A 114 -3.74 8.59 8.35
C PHE A 114 -5.17 8.06 8.42
N ALA A 115 -5.38 6.75 8.60
CA ALA A 115 -6.71 6.15 8.64
C ALA A 115 -7.49 6.63 9.86
N LEU A 116 -6.87 6.57 11.05
CA LEU A 116 -7.46 7.04 12.30
C LEU A 116 -7.81 8.53 12.20
N ARG A 117 -6.89 9.34 11.68
CA ARG A 117 -7.12 10.78 11.48
C ARG A 117 -8.26 11.04 10.50
N GLY A 118 -8.25 10.38 9.34
CA GLY A 118 -9.27 10.53 8.31
C GLY A 118 -10.67 10.17 8.82
N LEU A 119 -10.81 9.06 9.55
CA LEU A 119 -12.09 8.67 10.15
C LEU A 119 -12.56 9.65 11.23
N ILE A 120 -11.66 10.17 12.08
CA ILE A 120 -12.01 11.22 13.06
C ILE A 120 -12.58 12.44 12.35
N ASP A 121 -11.92 12.89 11.27
CA ASP A 121 -12.31 14.09 10.54
C ASP A 121 -13.64 13.87 9.80
N THR A 122 -13.84 12.70 9.17
CA THR A 122 -15.11 12.30 8.56
C THR A 122 -16.25 12.32 9.56
N LEU A 123 -16.08 11.68 10.73
CA LEU A 123 -17.16 11.58 11.71
C LEU A 123 -17.47 12.90 12.42
N LYS A 124 -16.50 13.82 12.50
CA LYS A 124 -16.71 15.20 13.00
C LYS A 124 -17.39 16.11 11.98
N ALA A 125 -17.32 15.80 10.69
CA ALA A 125 -17.96 16.60 9.66
C ALA A 125 -19.48 16.59 9.84
N LYS A 126 -20.13 17.66 9.37
CA LYS A 126 -21.60 17.73 9.36
C LYS A 126 -22.15 16.52 8.60
N ASN A 127 -23.10 15.81 9.19
CA ASN A 127 -23.70 14.58 8.64
C ASN A 127 -22.69 13.46 8.33
N CYS A 128 -21.50 13.48 8.96
CA CYS A 128 -20.38 12.59 8.68
C CYS A 128 -19.91 12.63 7.20
N ASP A 129 -20.12 13.76 6.53
CA ASP A 129 -19.97 13.92 5.08
C ASP A 129 -18.99 15.07 4.79
N PRO A 130 -17.66 14.83 4.90
CA PRO A 130 -16.67 15.86 4.63
C PRO A 130 -16.60 16.21 3.15
N GLU A 131 -16.47 17.50 2.84
CA GLU A 131 -16.29 17.97 1.46
C GLU A 131 -14.88 17.64 0.94
N PRO A 132 -14.75 17.06 -0.28
CA PRO A 132 -13.44 16.87 -0.90
C PRO A 132 -12.75 18.20 -1.17
N LEU A 133 -11.45 18.16 -1.46
CA LEU A 133 -10.67 19.34 -1.87
C LEU A 133 -11.26 19.97 -3.13
N SER A 134 -11.63 19.13 -4.09
CA SER A 134 -12.40 19.51 -5.28
C SER A 134 -13.29 18.35 -5.75
N LEU A 135 -14.38 18.66 -6.44
CA LEU A 135 -15.24 17.68 -7.11
C LEU A 135 -15.56 18.21 -8.51
N ARG A 136 -15.24 17.43 -9.54
CA ARG A 136 -15.53 17.78 -10.93
C ARG A 136 -16.18 16.62 -11.68
N LYS A 137 -16.81 16.93 -12.81
CA LYS A 137 -17.27 15.95 -13.79
C LYS A 137 -16.36 15.95 -15.01
N ARG A 138 -16.01 14.77 -15.50
CA ARG A 138 -15.40 14.56 -16.82
C ARG A 138 -16.44 14.79 -17.93
N PRO A 139 -16.03 14.96 -19.20
CA PRO A 139 -16.95 15.11 -20.33
C PRO A 139 -17.95 13.94 -20.48
N ASN A 140 -17.57 12.72 -20.09
CA ASN A 140 -18.45 11.55 -20.10
C ASN A 140 -19.42 11.47 -18.90
N GLY A 141 -19.46 12.49 -18.04
CA GLY A 141 -20.33 12.57 -16.86
C GLY A 141 -19.79 11.90 -15.59
N GLN A 142 -18.66 11.19 -15.65
CA GLN A 142 -18.03 10.55 -14.49
C GLN A 142 -17.51 11.60 -13.50
N TYR A 143 -17.73 11.38 -12.20
CA TYR A 143 -17.22 12.26 -11.15
C TYR A 143 -15.80 11.89 -10.74
N ILE A 144 -14.98 12.91 -10.46
CA ILE A 144 -13.68 12.77 -9.82
C ILE A 144 -13.60 13.72 -8.64
N ALA A 145 -13.32 13.17 -7.45
CA ALA A 145 -13.10 13.91 -6.22
C ALA A 145 -11.60 13.95 -5.89
N GLU A 146 -11.06 15.12 -5.61
CA GLU A 146 -9.71 15.28 -5.07
C GLU A 146 -9.77 15.21 -3.55
N VAL A 147 -9.02 14.30 -2.93
CA VAL A 147 -9.15 13.93 -1.51
C VAL A 147 -7.83 14.00 -0.73
N PHE A 148 -6.73 14.35 -1.40
CA PHE A 148 -5.42 14.40 -0.76
C PHE A 148 -4.47 15.35 -1.52
N PRO A 149 -3.57 16.08 -0.83
CA PRO A 149 -3.35 16.09 0.63
C PRO A 149 -4.26 17.06 1.38
N GLU A 150 -4.83 16.60 2.51
CA GLU A 150 -5.64 17.43 3.38
C GLU A 150 -4.83 18.00 4.56
N GLY A 151 -5.28 19.16 5.08
CA GLY A 151 -4.74 19.77 6.28
C GLY A 151 -3.21 19.90 6.28
N LEU A 152 -2.59 19.51 7.39
CA LEU A 152 -1.13 19.62 7.59
C LEU A 152 -0.32 18.63 6.74
N ALA A 153 -0.93 17.55 6.24
CA ALA A 153 -0.24 16.64 5.33
C ALA A 153 0.20 17.36 4.05
N GLY A 154 -0.48 18.45 3.65
CA GLY A 154 -0.06 19.30 2.54
C GLY A 154 1.35 19.88 2.67
N LEU A 155 1.90 20.00 3.89
CA LEU A 155 3.28 20.43 4.10
C LEU A 155 4.30 19.34 3.71
N LEU A 156 3.94 18.07 3.90
CA LEU A 156 4.76 16.90 3.59
C LEU A 156 4.56 16.41 2.15
N PHE A 157 3.37 16.63 1.59
CA PHE A 157 2.97 16.12 0.29
C PHE A 157 2.68 17.27 -0.69
N GLY A 158 3.44 18.37 -0.60
CA GLY A 158 3.33 19.47 -1.54
C GLY A 158 3.44 18.98 -2.99
N GLY A 159 2.53 19.40 -3.86
CA GLY A 159 2.50 19.01 -5.27
C GLY A 159 1.95 17.60 -5.52
N PHE A 160 1.46 16.91 -4.49
CA PHE A 160 0.71 15.67 -4.66
C PHE A 160 -0.75 15.97 -4.93
N LYS A 161 -1.41 15.03 -5.62
CA LYS A 161 -2.86 15.03 -5.83
C LYS A 161 -3.38 13.60 -5.74
N GLY A 162 -4.18 13.31 -4.71
CA GLY A 162 -4.93 12.05 -4.61
C GLY A 162 -6.37 12.25 -5.07
N GLU A 163 -6.82 11.38 -5.96
CA GLU A 163 -8.15 11.43 -6.57
C GLU A 163 -8.91 10.12 -6.30
N VAL A 164 -10.21 10.23 -6.00
CA VAL A 164 -11.16 9.13 -6.07
C VAL A 164 -12.02 9.33 -7.31
N TRP A 165 -11.96 8.37 -8.22
CA TRP A 165 -12.83 8.33 -9.38
C TRP A 165 -14.08 7.53 -9.02
N ILE A 166 -15.24 8.08 -9.31
CA ILE A 166 -16.53 7.46 -9.01
C ILE A 166 -16.95 6.58 -10.19
N GLN A 167 -17.60 5.45 -9.93
CA GLN A 167 -18.11 4.57 -10.98
C GLN A 167 -18.95 5.34 -12.01
N PRO A 168 -18.78 5.09 -13.31
CA PRO A 168 -19.57 5.73 -14.36
C PRO A 168 -21.08 5.62 -14.11
N GLY A 169 -21.80 6.74 -14.29
CA GLY A 169 -23.24 6.81 -14.06
C GLY A 169 -23.69 6.79 -12.60
N LYS A 170 -22.78 6.66 -11.63
CA LYS A 170 -23.10 6.73 -10.19
C LYS A 170 -22.93 8.15 -9.64
N PRO A 171 -23.71 8.53 -8.62
CA PRO A 171 -23.50 9.80 -7.93
C PRO A 171 -22.21 9.77 -7.10
N ALA A 172 -21.58 10.93 -6.90
CA ALA A 172 -20.49 11.09 -5.93
C ALA A 172 -21.03 11.18 -4.49
N SER A 173 -21.96 10.29 -4.13
CA SER A 173 -22.52 10.23 -2.78
C SER A 173 -21.52 9.60 -1.80
N LYS A 174 -21.64 9.99 -0.54
CA LYS A 174 -20.78 9.55 0.56
C LYS A 174 -21.60 9.31 1.82
N ALA A 175 -20.99 8.59 2.76
CA ALA A 175 -21.45 8.41 4.13
C ALA A 175 -22.88 7.85 4.22
N LYS A 176 -23.29 7.00 3.26
CA LYS A 176 -24.64 6.44 3.23
C LYS A 176 -25.01 5.77 4.56
N LEU A 177 -24.12 4.96 5.12
CA LEU A 177 -24.32 4.30 6.43
C LEU A 177 -24.77 5.30 7.51
N TYR A 178 -24.03 6.40 7.66
CA TYR A 178 -24.27 7.38 8.73
C TYR A 178 -25.50 8.25 8.46
N LYS A 179 -25.77 8.56 7.18
CA LYS A 179 -27.00 9.26 6.76
C LYS A 179 -28.24 8.42 7.02
N ASP A 180 -28.19 7.13 6.69
CA ASP A 180 -29.28 6.19 6.96
C ASP A 180 -29.55 6.09 8.47
N LYS A 181 -28.49 5.97 9.29
CA LYS A 181 -28.60 5.95 10.76
C LYS A 181 -29.20 7.24 11.32
N ALA A 182 -28.77 8.40 10.81
CA ALA A 182 -29.32 9.70 11.21
C ALA A 182 -30.81 9.84 10.83
N ALA A 183 -31.25 9.18 9.76
CA ALA A 183 -32.65 9.12 9.34
C ALA A 183 -33.48 8.04 10.07
N GLY A 184 -32.89 7.29 11.02
CA GLY A 184 -33.56 6.19 11.72
C GLY A 184 -33.62 4.87 10.93
N ASN A 185 -33.04 4.82 9.73
CA ASN A 185 -33.01 3.64 8.86
C ASN A 185 -31.73 2.83 9.11
N VAL A 186 -31.53 2.31 10.31
CA VAL A 186 -30.30 1.55 10.64
C VAL A 186 -30.21 0.30 9.74
N PRO A 187 -29.21 0.18 8.84
CA PRO A 187 -29.19 -0.91 7.85
C PRO A 187 -29.08 -2.30 8.46
N LYS A 188 -28.34 -2.42 9.58
CA LYS A 188 -28.15 -3.65 10.36
C LYS A 188 -28.46 -3.35 11.84
N PRO A 189 -29.74 -3.29 12.25
CA PRO A 189 -30.12 -2.82 13.59
C PRO A 189 -29.61 -3.72 14.73
N GLU A 190 -29.39 -5.00 14.45
CA GLU A 190 -28.79 -5.94 15.39
C GLU A 190 -27.26 -6.06 15.24
N GLY A 191 -26.64 -5.36 14.29
CA GLY A 191 -25.23 -5.50 13.94
C GLY A 191 -24.87 -6.86 13.33
N ALA A 192 -23.59 -7.04 12.99
CA ALA A 192 -23.05 -8.30 12.49
C ALA A 192 -21.64 -8.58 13.04
N VAL A 193 -21.27 -9.87 13.13
CA VAL A 193 -19.89 -10.30 13.41
C VAL A 193 -19.16 -10.60 12.11
N SER A 194 -18.08 -9.85 11.84
CA SER A 194 -17.18 -10.07 10.72
C SER A 194 -15.95 -10.84 11.16
N LEU A 195 -15.57 -11.83 10.36
CA LEU A 195 -14.23 -12.42 10.41
C LEU A 195 -13.29 -11.63 9.50
N VAL A 196 -12.15 -11.19 10.03
CA VAL A 196 -11.04 -10.64 9.23
C VAL A 196 -9.92 -11.66 9.21
N LEU A 197 -9.56 -12.12 8.01
CA LEU A 197 -8.42 -12.99 7.75
C LEU A 197 -7.27 -12.12 7.20
N GLY A 198 -6.42 -11.65 8.10
CA GLY A 198 -5.38 -10.68 7.78
C GLY A 198 -4.17 -11.28 7.06
N ALA A 199 -3.56 -10.53 6.12
CA ALA A 199 -2.29 -10.93 5.51
C ALA A 199 -1.10 -10.72 6.47
N GLY A 200 -0.06 -11.54 6.25
CA GLY A 200 1.13 -11.55 7.10
C GLY A 200 2.23 -10.54 6.70
N ASN A 201 2.15 -9.97 5.50
CA ASN A 201 3.31 -9.36 4.84
C ASN A 201 3.55 -7.90 5.27
N GLN A 202 2.48 -7.12 5.46
CA GLN A 202 2.53 -5.69 5.75
C GLN A 202 1.85 -5.38 7.09
N LEU A 203 2.50 -4.56 7.92
CA LEU A 203 2.01 -4.23 9.25
C LEU A 203 0.61 -3.60 9.22
N ALA A 204 0.41 -2.64 8.32
CA ALA A 204 -0.78 -1.81 8.31
C ALA A 204 -2.06 -2.56 7.96
N VAL A 205 -1.96 -3.64 7.17
CA VAL A 205 -3.12 -4.35 6.58
C VAL A 205 -4.16 -4.69 7.63
N VAL A 206 -3.77 -5.43 8.66
CA VAL A 206 -4.71 -5.89 9.70
C VAL A 206 -5.36 -4.75 10.48
N PHE A 207 -4.64 -3.65 10.69
CA PHE A 207 -5.18 -2.45 11.34
C PHE A 207 -6.22 -1.76 10.46
N LEU A 208 -5.90 -1.60 9.17
CA LEU A 208 -6.75 -0.90 8.20
C LEU A 208 -8.01 -1.71 7.87
N ASP A 209 -7.91 -3.04 7.78
CA ASP A 209 -9.04 -3.94 7.55
C ASP A 209 -10.01 -3.89 8.74
N VAL A 210 -9.48 -3.98 9.98
CA VAL A 210 -10.28 -3.84 11.21
C VAL A 210 -11.01 -2.50 11.25
N LEU A 211 -10.32 -1.39 10.94
CA LEU A 211 -10.95 -0.07 10.89
C LEU A 211 -12.06 -0.01 9.83
N HIS A 212 -11.83 -0.58 8.65
CA HIS A 212 -12.82 -0.55 7.58
C HIS A 212 -14.09 -1.29 7.99
N LYS A 213 -13.96 -2.51 8.53
CA LYS A 213 -15.11 -3.31 8.99
C LYS A 213 -15.94 -2.62 10.07
N LEU A 214 -15.27 -2.04 11.08
CA LEU A 214 -15.95 -1.37 12.19
C LEU A 214 -16.61 -0.05 11.77
N PHE A 215 -15.87 0.83 11.10
CA PHE A 215 -16.29 2.21 10.89
C PHE A 215 -16.95 2.46 9.53
N SER A 216 -16.68 1.64 8.51
CA SER A 216 -17.29 1.79 7.17
C SER A 216 -18.43 0.81 6.93
N GLU A 217 -18.36 -0.40 7.51
CA GLU A 217 -19.37 -1.45 7.29
C GLU A 217 -20.27 -1.73 8.51
N ASP A 218 -19.98 -1.11 9.65
CA ASP A 218 -20.75 -1.19 10.90
C ASP A 218 -20.77 -2.57 11.57
N GLU A 219 -19.69 -3.35 11.46
CA GLU A 219 -19.59 -4.72 11.97
C GLU A 219 -18.49 -4.88 13.04
N VAL A 220 -18.77 -5.65 14.09
CA VAL A 220 -17.76 -6.02 15.09
C VAL A 220 -16.84 -7.09 14.53
N VAL A 221 -15.60 -7.16 15.00
CA VAL A 221 -14.55 -7.92 14.31
C VAL A 221 -13.97 -9.02 15.19
N LEU A 222 -13.92 -10.23 14.64
CA LEU A 222 -12.97 -11.25 15.03
C LEU A 222 -11.81 -11.23 14.03
N LEU A 223 -10.64 -10.77 14.46
CA LEU A 223 -9.42 -10.80 13.66
C LEU A 223 -8.68 -12.11 13.91
N LYS A 224 -8.43 -12.87 12.85
CA LYS A 224 -7.52 -14.02 12.91
C LYS A 224 -6.16 -13.60 12.37
N MET A 225 -5.14 -13.65 13.24
CA MET A 225 -3.77 -13.31 12.86
C MET A 225 -3.20 -14.36 11.91
N ASN A 226 -2.33 -13.90 11.00
CA ASN A 226 -1.50 -14.81 10.21
C ASN A 226 -0.30 -15.24 11.06
N PRO A 227 0.04 -16.54 11.12
CA PRO A 227 1.23 -17.00 11.87
C PRO A 227 2.53 -16.30 11.47
N VAL A 228 2.62 -15.78 10.25
CA VAL A 228 3.78 -15.03 9.75
C VAL A 228 4.01 -13.73 10.51
N ASN A 229 2.98 -13.10 11.07
CA ASN A 229 3.09 -11.82 11.76
C ASN A 229 2.27 -11.73 13.05
N GLU A 230 1.97 -12.85 13.71
CA GLU A 230 1.07 -12.83 14.86
C GLU A 230 1.62 -12.06 16.08
N PHE A 231 2.92 -11.76 16.13
CA PHE A 231 3.49 -10.81 17.09
C PHE A 231 2.85 -9.40 17.01
N VAL A 232 2.26 -9.04 15.86
CA VAL A 232 1.52 -7.78 15.66
C VAL A 232 0.22 -7.76 16.47
N GLY A 233 -0.36 -8.91 16.81
CA GLY A 233 -1.63 -9.02 17.51
C GLY A 233 -1.64 -8.28 18.85
N ASP A 234 -0.57 -8.41 19.64
CA ASP A 234 -0.43 -7.72 20.93
C ASP A 234 -0.32 -6.21 20.78
N HIS A 235 0.35 -5.72 19.73
CA HIS A 235 0.41 -4.30 19.42
C HIS A 235 -0.96 -3.77 19.00
N LEU A 236 -1.67 -4.52 18.16
CA LEU A 236 -3.02 -4.18 17.72
C LEU A 236 -3.98 -4.07 18.90
N LEU A 237 -3.99 -5.04 19.81
CA LEU A 237 -4.84 -5.01 21.02
C LEU A 237 -4.52 -3.80 21.92
N LYS A 238 -3.26 -3.40 22.04
CA LYS A 238 -2.85 -2.23 22.85
C LYS A 238 -3.21 -0.91 22.17
N MET A 239 -2.96 -0.80 20.86
CA MET A 239 -3.27 0.40 20.07
C MET A 239 -4.77 0.60 19.92
N TYR A 240 -5.54 -0.50 19.81
CA TYR A 240 -6.99 -0.51 19.59
C TYR A 240 -7.77 -0.85 20.86
N ARG A 241 -7.13 -0.70 22.03
CA ARG A 241 -7.68 -1.06 23.35
C ARG A 241 -9.13 -0.60 23.58
N PRO A 242 -9.57 0.61 23.20
CA PRO A 242 -10.97 1.01 23.39
C PRO A 242 -11.99 0.12 22.66
N LEU A 243 -11.63 -0.50 21.53
CA LEU A 243 -12.49 -1.44 20.81
C LEU A 243 -12.57 -2.80 21.52
N VAL A 244 -11.44 -3.23 22.10
CA VAL A 244 -11.34 -4.47 22.88
C VAL A 244 -12.14 -4.34 24.18
N GLU A 245 -11.94 -3.25 24.92
CA GLU A 245 -12.69 -2.95 26.16
C GLU A 245 -14.19 -2.78 25.91
N GLY A 246 -14.57 -2.28 24.72
CA GLY A 246 -15.95 -2.18 24.28
C GLY A 246 -16.57 -3.52 23.84
N GLY A 247 -15.79 -4.59 23.75
CA GLY A 247 -16.25 -5.91 23.30
C GLY A 247 -16.55 -5.98 21.79
N TRP A 248 -15.95 -5.11 20.98
CA TRP A 248 -16.19 -5.00 19.53
C TRP A 248 -15.05 -5.53 18.66
N LEU A 249 -13.94 -5.93 19.29
CA LEU A 249 -12.77 -6.49 18.65
C LEU A 249 -12.21 -7.63 19.50
N GLU A 250 -12.12 -8.81 18.90
CA GLU A 250 -11.42 -9.98 19.45
C GLU A 250 -10.34 -10.44 18.47
N VAL A 251 -9.30 -11.07 19.01
CA VAL A 251 -8.21 -11.65 18.22
C VAL A 251 -8.13 -13.16 18.47
N ALA A 252 -7.90 -13.92 17.40
CA ALA A 252 -7.66 -15.35 17.39
C ALA A 252 -6.31 -15.68 16.74
N TYR A 253 -5.68 -16.75 17.22
CA TYR A 253 -4.37 -17.22 16.77
C TYR A 253 -4.43 -18.65 16.23
N GLY A 254 -3.50 -19.00 15.35
CA GLY A 254 -3.38 -20.35 14.80
C GLY A 254 -3.42 -20.39 13.27
N GLY A 255 -3.04 -21.55 12.71
CA GLY A 255 -2.90 -21.77 11.28
C GLY A 255 -4.21 -22.08 10.56
N ARG A 256 -4.12 -22.95 9.55
CA ARG A 256 -5.22 -23.31 8.65
C ARG A 256 -6.48 -23.79 9.38
N GLU A 257 -6.33 -24.69 10.35
CA GLU A 257 -7.43 -25.33 11.09
C GLU A 257 -8.35 -24.31 11.76
N VAL A 258 -7.78 -23.31 12.45
CA VAL A 258 -8.54 -22.21 13.04
C VAL A 258 -9.27 -21.39 11.97
N GLY A 259 -8.65 -21.20 10.80
CA GLY A 259 -9.29 -20.50 9.67
C GLY A 259 -10.49 -21.28 9.10
N GLU A 260 -10.36 -22.59 8.92
CA GLU A 260 -11.43 -23.48 8.43
C GLU A 260 -12.61 -23.51 9.41
N TYR A 261 -12.32 -23.60 10.71
CA TYR A 261 -13.35 -23.52 11.74
C TYR A 261 -14.09 -22.18 11.70
N LEU A 262 -13.37 -21.05 11.72
CA LEU A 262 -13.98 -19.72 11.75
C LEU A 262 -14.79 -19.39 10.49
N THR A 263 -14.28 -19.75 9.31
CA THR A 263 -14.95 -19.46 8.03
C THR A 263 -16.26 -20.23 7.85
N SER A 264 -16.40 -21.40 8.49
CA SER A 264 -17.63 -22.20 8.50
C SER A 264 -18.55 -21.92 9.70
N HIS A 265 -18.04 -21.32 10.79
CA HIS A 265 -18.79 -21.10 12.02
C HIS A 265 -20.09 -20.28 11.83
N PRO A 266 -21.25 -20.71 12.36
CA PRO A 266 -22.55 -20.05 12.10
C PRO A 266 -22.68 -18.65 12.71
N GLY A 267 -21.94 -18.34 13.78
CA GLY A 267 -21.91 -17.02 14.40
C GLY A 267 -21.13 -15.94 13.63
N ILE A 268 -20.47 -16.30 12.51
CA ILE A 268 -19.79 -15.36 11.62
C ILE A 268 -20.71 -15.04 10.44
N GLU A 269 -21.01 -13.76 10.23
CA GLU A 269 -21.99 -13.29 9.25
C GLU A 269 -21.35 -12.77 7.96
N SER A 270 -20.13 -12.24 8.07
CA SER A 270 -19.33 -11.75 6.94
C SER A 270 -17.85 -12.12 7.08
N ILE A 271 -17.14 -12.17 5.95
CA ILE A 271 -15.71 -12.49 5.90
C ILE A 271 -15.00 -11.44 5.04
N HIS A 272 -13.91 -10.89 5.55
CA HIS A 272 -12.95 -10.15 4.75
C HIS A 272 -11.64 -10.93 4.72
N LEU A 273 -11.15 -11.25 3.52
CA LEU A 273 -9.88 -11.95 3.32
C LEU A 273 -8.86 -11.04 2.65
N THR A 274 -7.71 -10.88 3.29
CA THR A 274 -6.52 -10.29 2.66
C THR A 274 -5.48 -11.41 2.52
N GLY A 275 -5.16 -11.81 1.29
CA GLY A 275 -4.34 -13.01 1.07
C GLY A 275 -4.23 -13.48 -0.39
N SER A 276 -4.08 -14.78 -0.61
CA SER A 276 -3.95 -15.33 -1.96
C SER A 276 -5.30 -15.76 -2.55
N ALA A 277 -5.40 -15.72 -3.88
CA ALA A 277 -6.55 -16.27 -4.60
C ALA A 277 -6.74 -17.76 -4.31
N ASP A 278 -5.66 -18.51 -4.05
CA ASP A 278 -5.74 -19.91 -3.65
C ASP A 278 -6.43 -20.09 -2.30
N THR A 279 -6.11 -19.26 -1.31
CA THR A 279 -6.79 -19.28 0.00
C THR A 279 -8.26 -18.88 -0.16
N PHE A 280 -8.56 -17.84 -0.94
CA PHE A 280 -9.93 -17.45 -1.24
C PHE A 280 -10.73 -18.62 -1.82
N ASN A 281 -10.18 -19.28 -2.84
CA ASN A 281 -10.84 -20.39 -3.51
C ASN A 281 -10.92 -21.63 -2.62
N SER A 282 -9.95 -21.87 -1.75
CA SER A 282 -10.03 -22.94 -0.74
C SER A 282 -11.19 -22.73 0.23
N ILE A 283 -11.38 -21.49 0.71
CA ILE A 283 -12.48 -21.14 1.63
C ILE A 283 -13.82 -21.22 0.91
N LEU A 284 -13.92 -20.60 -0.27
CA LEU A 284 -15.20 -20.43 -0.93
C LEU A 284 -15.65 -21.68 -1.69
N TRP A 285 -14.71 -22.38 -2.35
CA TRP A 285 -14.95 -23.51 -3.25
C TRP A 285 -14.39 -24.85 -2.75
N GLY A 286 -13.70 -24.87 -1.61
CA GLY A 286 -13.12 -26.08 -1.00
C GLY A 286 -11.70 -26.44 -1.49
N SER A 287 -11.27 -25.92 -2.65
CA SER A 287 -9.91 -26.11 -3.18
C SER A 287 -9.57 -25.00 -4.19
N PRO A 288 -8.29 -24.61 -4.34
CA PRO A 288 -7.85 -23.68 -5.39
C PRO A 288 -8.21 -24.15 -6.82
N THR A 289 -8.23 -25.47 -7.02
CA THR A 289 -8.43 -26.13 -8.32
C THR A 289 -9.86 -26.63 -8.55
N ALA A 290 -10.79 -26.35 -7.63
CA ALA A 290 -12.19 -26.76 -7.75
C ALA A 290 -12.86 -26.14 -8.99
N GLU A 291 -13.83 -26.85 -9.57
CA GLU A 291 -14.68 -26.32 -10.64
C GLU A 291 -15.62 -25.25 -10.08
N ARG A 292 -15.48 -24.01 -10.54
CA ARG A 292 -16.16 -22.82 -10.00
C ARG A 292 -17.47 -22.54 -10.73
N LYS A 293 -18.37 -23.52 -10.77
CA LYS A 293 -19.69 -23.40 -11.43
C LYS A 293 -20.81 -23.34 -10.40
N GLY A 294 -21.73 -22.39 -10.59
CA GLY A 294 -22.92 -22.24 -9.75
C GLY A 294 -22.68 -21.46 -8.45
N THR A 295 -23.47 -21.78 -7.42
CA THR A 295 -23.44 -21.08 -6.13
C THR A 295 -22.35 -21.66 -5.23
N PRO A 296 -21.48 -20.83 -4.63
CA PRO A 296 -20.44 -21.33 -3.74
C PRO A 296 -21.02 -21.99 -2.48
N PRO A 297 -20.36 -23.01 -1.92
CA PRO A 297 -20.72 -23.64 -0.64
C PRO A 297 -20.90 -22.65 0.51
N ILE A 298 -19.99 -21.68 0.66
CA ILE A 298 -20.10 -20.61 1.67
C ILE A 298 -20.99 -19.50 1.11
N LYS A 299 -22.12 -19.27 1.78
CA LYS A 299 -23.12 -18.23 1.40
C LYS A 299 -22.95 -16.89 2.14
N LYS A 300 -21.93 -16.78 3.00
CA LYS A 300 -21.62 -15.57 3.76
C LYS A 300 -21.18 -14.45 2.81
N VAL A 301 -21.46 -13.20 3.17
CA VAL A 301 -20.93 -12.06 2.43
C VAL A 301 -19.40 -12.07 2.56
N MET A 302 -18.71 -12.07 1.43
CA MET A 302 -17.24 -12.12 1.39
C MET A 302 -16.68 -10.98 0.55
N THR A 303 -15.73 -10.25 1.12
CA THR A 303 -14.86 -9.32 0.40
C THR A 303 -13.43 -9.85 0.43
N ALA A 304 -12.63 -9.47 -0.56
CA ALA A 304 -11.26 -9.92 -0.66
C ALA A 304 -10.35 -8.87 -1.27
N GLU A 305 -9.15 -8.75 -0.73
CA GLU A 305 -7.98 -8.11 -1.34
C GLU A 305 -6.93 -9.19 -1.58
N LEU A 306 -6.52 -9.34 -2.84
CA LEU A 306 -5.64 -10.42 -3.28
C LEU A 306 -4.48 -9.87 -4.12
N GLY A 307 -3.59 -10.78 -4.52
CA GLY A 307 -2.38 -10.45 -5.27
C GLY A 307 -2.57 -9.76 -6.62
N ASN A 308 -1.46 -9.30 -7.19
CA ASN A 308 -1.35 -8.60 -8.45
C ASN A 308 0.08 -8.65 -8.99
N ILE A 309 0.26 -9.06 -10.24
CA ILE A 309 1.49 -8.75 -10.99
C ILE A 309 1.44 -7.26 -11.26
N THR A 310 2.26 -6.47 -10.55
CA THR A 310 2.14 -5.00 -10.61
C THR A 310 2.99 -4.43 -11.74
N PRO A 311 2.37 -3.86 -12.79
CA PRO A 311 3.12 -3.22 -13.86
C PRO A 311 3.50 -1.78 -13.52
N TYR A 312 4.74 -1.43 -13.86
CA TYR A 312 5.22 -0.05 -13.91
C TYR A 312 5.47 0.32 -15.36
N LEU A 313 4.77 1.33 -15.87
CA LEU A 313 4.98 1.84 -17.21
C LEU A 313 5.95 3.02 -17.18
N ILE A 314 7.08 2.89 -17.88
CA ILE A 314 7.92 4.04 -18.23
C ILE A 314 7.34 4.70 -19.47
N VAL A 315 6.74 5.88 -19.31
CA VAL A 315 6.20 6.65 -20.44
C VAL A 315 7.35 7.41 -21.11
N PRO A 316 7.64 7.15 -22.39
CA PRO A 316 8.75 7.82 -23.07
C PRO A 316 8.49 9.33 -23.16
N PRO A 317 9.56 10.15 -23.07
CA PRO A 317 9.46 11.56 -23.37
C PRO A 317 9.24 11.79 -24.88
N PRO A 318 8.62 12.92 -25.29
CA PRO A 318 8.57 13.30 -26.71
C PRO A 318 9.98 13.35 -27.33
N PRO A 319 10.15 13.18 -28.66
CA PRO A 319 11.46 13.05 -29.31
C PRO A 319 12.50 14.13 -28.97
N ASN A 320 12.05 15.36 -28.70
CA ASN A 320 12.91 16.51 -28.37
C ASN A 320 13.12 16.72 -26.86
N VAL A 321 12.72 15.77 -26.04
CA VAL A 321 12.81 15.84 -24.58
C VAL A 321 13.70 14.73 -24.09
N ARG A 322 14.73 15.08 -23.32
CA ARG A 322 15.59 14.12 -22.63
C ARG A 322 15.47 14.33 -21.13
N TRP A 323 15.43 13.23 -20.39
CA TRP A 323 15.55 13.26 -18.94
C TRP A 323 17.00 13.60 -18.59
N SER A 324 17.19 14.55 -17.69
CA SER A 324 18.51 14.86 -17.15
C SER A 324 19.06 13.68 -16.32
N PRO A 325 20.39 13.60 -16.11
CA PRO A 325 20.99 12.54 -15.28
C PRO A 325 20.40 12.49 -13.85
N SER A 326 20.08 13.64 -13.26
CA SER A 326 19.49 13.72 -11.92
C SER A 326 18.04 13.21 -11.89
N GLU A 327 17.24 13.52 -12.91
CA GLU A 327 15.86 13.01 -13.00
C GLU A 327 15.87 11.50 -13.23
N MET A 328 16.74 11.02 -14.12
CA MET A 328 16.90 9.59 -14.37
C MET A 328 17.30 8.84 -13.11
N SER A 329 18.23 9.39 -12.33
CA SER A 329 18.67 8.82 -11.05
C SER A 329 17.54 8.79 -10.02
N TYR A 330 16.74 9.86 -9.94
CA TYR A 330 15.57 9.90 -9.06
C TYR A 330 14.56 8.80 -9.44
N GLN A 331 14.23 8.65 -10.72
CA GLN A 331 13.28 7.63 -11.15
C GLN A 331 13.83 6.21 -11.00
N ALA A 332 15.12 5.98 -11.24
CA ALA A 332 15.73 4.67 -11.02
C ALA A 332 15.62 4.23 -9.54
N VAL A 333 15.81 5.15 -8.59
CA VAL A 333 15.62 4.86 -7.16
C VAL A 333 14.13 4.64 -6.83
N THR A 334 13.22 5.39 -7.45
CA THR A 334 11.77 5.19 -7.28
C THR A 334 11.33 3.81 -7.77
N VAL A 335 11.76 3.39 -8.96
CA VAL A 335 11.48 2.05 -9.52
C VAL A 335 12.10 0.96 -8.64
N ALA A 336 13.37 1.10 -8.27
CA ALA A 336 14.03 0.13 -7.38
C ALA A 336 13.34 0.02 -6.02
N SER A 337 12.84 1.13 -5.46
CA SER A 337 12.07 1.12 -4.20
C SER A 337 10.73 0.41 -4.35
N GLY A 338 10.07 0.52 -5.50
CA GLY A 338 8.83 -0.20 -5.82
C GLY A 338 8.98 -1.73 -5.83
N LEU A 339 10.19 -2.23 -6.13
CA LEU A 339 10.53 -3.65 -6.05
C LEU A 339 11.02 -4.06 -4.66
N LEU A 340 11.95 -3.30 -4.08
CA LEU A 340 12.72 -3.76 -2.93
C LEU A 340 12.09 -3.46 -1.57
N GLN A 341 11.07 -2.60 -1.49
CA GLN A 341 10.39 -2.36 -0.21
C GLN A 341 9.84 -3.69 0.30
N ASN A 342 10.10 -4.00 1.58
CA ASN A 342 9.72 -5.27 2.21
C ASN A 342 10.27 -6.52 1.47
N CYS A 343 11.44 -6.40 0.81
CA CYS A 343 12.03 -7.46 -0.02
C CYS A 343 11.07 -7.99 -1.12
N GLY A 344 10.20 -7.13 -1.65
CA GLY A 344 9.22 -7.50 -2.68
C GLY A 344 8.02 -8.29 -2.14
N HIS A 345 7.86 -8.42 -0.82
CA HIS A 345 6.74 -9.15 -0.20
C HIS A 345 5.51 -8.24 -0.08
N ASN A 346 5.08 -7.70 -1.21
CA ASN A 346 3.97 -6.77 -1.34
C ASN A 346 3.02 -7.26 -2.42
N CYS A 347 1.72 -7.26 -2.14
CA CYS A 347 0.66 -7.47 -3.14
C CYS A 347 0.73 -6.48 -4.32
N ILE A 348 1.51 -5.42 -4.16
CA ILE A 348 1.70 -4.34 -5.13
C ILE A 348 3.17 -4.11 -5.49
N GLY A 349 4.05 -5.06 -5.16
CA GLY A 349 5.46 -4.98 -5.51
C GLY A 349 5.63 -4.98 -7.03
N LEU A 350 6.53 -4.13 -7.55
CA LEU A 350 6.88 -4.13 -8.97
C LEU A 350 7.32 -5.54 -9.40
N GLU A 351 6.66 -6.11 -10.40
CA GLU A 351 7.12 -7.36 -11.05
C GLU A 351 7.32 -7.20 -12.57
N ALA A 352 6.63 -6.25 -13.21
CA ALA A 352 6.73 -5.97 -14.64
C ALA A 352 7.07 -4.50 -14.93
N LEU A 353 8.26 -4.23 -15.45
CA LEU A 353 8.65 -2.89 -15.92
C LEU A 353 8.45 -2.81 -17.43
N ILE A 354 7.49 -2.01 -17.86
CA ILE A 354 7.14 -1.83 -19.27
C ILE A 354 7.89 -0.62 -19.82
N THR A 355 8.66 -0.81 -20.89
CA THR A 355 9.43 0.24 -21.56
C THR A 355 9.10 0.31 -23.05
N ALA A 356 9.40 1.44 -23.69
CA ALA A 356 9.27 1.61 -25.13
C ALA A 356 10.57 1.22 -25.85
N ALA A 357 10.46 0.40 -26.90
CA ALA A 357 11.58 -0.08 -27.70
C ALA A 357 12.41 1.06 -28.33
N ASP A 358 11.73 2.09 -28.78
CA ASP A 358 12.26 3.25 -29.50
C ASP A 358 12.56 4.45 -28.59
N TRP A 359 12.46 4.29 -27.27
CA TRP A 359 12.90 5.32 -26.33
C TRP A 359 14.43 5.45 -26.33
N PRO A 360 15.02 6.58 -26.78
CA PRO A 360 16.46 6.67 -26.95
C PRO A 360 17.28 6.53 -25.66
N GLN A 361 16.70 6.83 -24.50
CA GLN A 361 17.36 6.70 -23.19
C GLN A 361 17.01 5.39 -22.47
N ARG A 362 16.34 4.43 -23.12
CA ARG A 362 15.98 3.15 -22.50
C ARG A 362 17.20 2.42 -21.96
N LYS A 363 18.25 2.28 -22.78
CA LYS A 363 19.49 1.60 -22.36
C LYS A 363 20.14 2.32 -21.18
N ASP A 364 20.27 3.65 -21.25
CA ASP A 364 20.85 4.46 -20.17
C ASP A 364 20.08 4.30 -18.86
N PHE A 365 18.74 4.26 -18.93
CA PHE A 365 17.88 4.06 -17.77
C PHE A 365 18.05 2.66 -17.17
N MET A 366 18.05 1.61 -18.00
CA MET A 366 18.24 0.24 -17.52
C MET A 366 19.62 0.01 -16.93
N ASP A 367 20.68 0.59 -17.51
CA ASP A 367 22.04 0.54 -16.96
C ASP A 367 22.12 1.28 -15.62
N LEU A 368 21.45 2.43 -15.50
CA LEU A 368 21.36 3.15 -14.24
C LEU A 368 20.56 2.36 -13.19
N LEU A 369 19.47 1.71 -13.57
CA LEU A 369 18.68 0.86 -12.68
C LEU A 369 19.51 -0.33 -12.16
N ARG A 370 20.28 -1.01 -13.02
CA ARG A 370 21.24 -2.03 -12.59
C ARG A 370 22.25 -1.49 -11.60
N LYS A 371 22.82 -0.31 -11.87
CA LYS A 371 23.74 0.38 -10.96
C LYS A 371 23.07 0.71 -9.63
N THR A 372 21.81 1.13 -9.64
CA THR A 372 21.03 1.41 -8.43
C THR A 372 20.81 0.15 -7.60
N PHE A 373 20.41 -0.96 -8.22
CA PHE A 373 20.29 -2.25 -7.51
C PHE A 373 21.63 -2.70 -6.93
N ASN A 374 22.72 -2.66 -7.71
CA ASN A 374 24.08 -2.93 -7.22
C ASN A 374 24.58 -1.90 -6.18
N GLY A 375 23.88 -0.80 -5.98
CA GLY A 375 24.11 0.17 -4.91
C GLY A 375 23.45 -0.22 -3.58
N MET A 376 22.39 -1.04 -3.63
CA MET A 376 21.54 -1.45 -2.51
C MET A 376 21.96 -2.82 -1.97
N SER A 377 21.67 -3.07 -0.70
CA SER A 377 21.97 -4.35 -0.05
C SER A 377 21.00 -5.44 -0.52
N ARG A 378 21.51 -6.66 -0.67
CA ARG A 378 20.67 -7.85 -0.86
C ARG A 378 19.76 -8.05 0.35
N CYS A 379 18.50 -8.41 0.10
CA CYS A 379 17.50 -8.59 1.15
C CYS A 379 17.34 -10.05 1.56
N THR A 380 16.77 -10.29 2.74
CA THR A 380 16.40 -11.65 3.15
C THR A 380 14.94 -11.89 2.81
N PRO A 381 14.61 -12.86 1.92
CA PRO A 381 13.24 -13.21 1.60
C PRO A 381 12.63 -13.96 2.78
N TRP A 382 12.05 -13.20 3.71
CA TRP A 382 11.61 -13.67 5.03
C TRP A 382 10.24 -14.34 5.01
N TYR A 383 9.44 -14.13 3.96
CA TYR A 383 8.09 -14.71 3.88
C TYR A 383 8.15 -16.18 3.45
N PRO A 384 7.35 -17.07 4.05
CA PRO A 384 7.35 -18.49 3.69
C PRO A 384 7.04 -18.75 2.22
N GLY A 385 7.81 -19.64 1.58
CA GLY A 385 7.63 -20.04 0.18
C GLY A 385 8.32 -19.13 -0.85
N SER A 386 8.83 -17.96 -0.46
CA SER A 386 9.46 -17.01 -1.40
C SER A 386 10.68 -17.60 -2.12
N LEU A 387 11.52 -18.39 -1.45
CA LEU A 387 12.68 -19.03 -2.08
C LEU A 387 12.31 -19.94 -3.25
N ALA A 388 11.27 -20.76 -3.08
CA ALA A 388 10.81 -21.66 -4.13
C ALA A 388 10.29 -20.89 -5.36
N LYS A 389 9.62 -19.74 -5.15
CA LYS A 389 9.17 -18.86 -6.24
C LYS A 389 10.34 -18.19 -6.96
N LEU A 390 11.36 -17.75 -6.24
CA LEU A 390 12.57 -17.15 -6.83
C LEU A 390 13.37 -18.17 -7.65
N GLU A 391 13.49 -19.41 -7.19
CA GLU A 391 14.12 -20.49 -7.97
C GLU A 391 13.29 -20.85 -9.21
N ALA A 392 11.95 -20.87 -9.09
CA ALA A 392 11.07 -21.04 -10.24
C ALA A 392 11.24 -19.92 -11.28
N PHE A 393 11.42 -18.67 -10.83
CA PHE A 393 11.72 -17.52 -11.68
C PHE A 393 13.04 -17.72 -12.44
N LYS A 394 14.13 -18.10 -11.75
CA LYS A 394 15.44 -18.37 -12.40
C LYS A 394 15.35 -19.50 -13.41
N LYS A 395 14.64 -20.59 -13.07
CA LYS A 395 14.41 -21.70 -14.00
C LYS A 395 13.60 -21.25 -15.22
N ALA A 396 12.64 -20.36 -15.02
CA ALA A 396 11.81 -19.81 -16.07
C ALA A 396 12.58 -18.85 -16.99
N PHE A 397 13.63 -18.19 -16.50
CA PHE A 397 14.49 -17.25 -17.21
C PHE A 397 15.97 -17.53 -16.97
N PRO A 398 16.59 -18.48 -17.70
CA PRO A 398 18.01 -18.84 -17.52
C PRO A 398 19.00 -17.68 -17.67
N GLN A 399 18.61 -16.59 -18.34
CA GLN A 399 19.37 -15.36 -18.53
C GLN A 399 19.23 -14.34 -17.39
N THR A 400 18.64 -14.73 -16.25
CA THR A 400 18.43 -13.85 -15.10
C THR A 400 19.74 -13.25 -14.60
N GLU A 401 19.77 -11.92 -14.45
CA GLU A 401 20.84 -11.17 -13.79
C GLU A 401 20.61 -11.16 -12.27
N GLU A 402 21.67 -11.41 -11.49
CA GLU A 402 21.65 -11.29 -10.04
C GLU A 402 22.35 -10.00 -9.60
N LEU A 403 21.59 -9.08 -9.00
CA LEU A 403 22.04 -7.74 -8.65
C LEU A 403 21.99 -7.51 -7.13
N GLY A 404 22.69 -6.49 -6.66
CA GLY A 404 22.69 -6.08 -5.25
C GLY A 404 23.98 -6.44 -4.51
N LYS A 405 24.34 -5.59 -3.54
CA LYS A 405 25.53 -5.76 -2.69
C LYS A 405 25.32 -6.93 -1.72
N PRO A 406 26.17 -7.97 -1.77
CA PRO A 406 26.13 -9.04 -0.78
C PRO A 406 26.17 -8.49 0.64
N ARG A 407 25.40 -9.12 1.53
CA ARG A 407 25.54 -8.93 2.97
C ARG A 407 26.90 -9.47 3.38
N MET A 408 27.78 -8.60 3.88
CA MET A 408 28.96 -9.05 4.61
C MET A 408 28.52 -9.16 6.06
N SER A 409 28.22 -10.37 6.55
CA SER A 409 28.14 -10.57 8.00
C SER A 409 29.55 -10.36 8.58
N ASN A 410 29.65 -9.81 9.79
CA ASN A 410 30.92 -9.73 10.50
C ASN A 410 31.54 -11.14 10.57
N GLY A 411 32.51 -11.43 9.70
CA GLY A 411 33.24 -12.71 9.64
C GLY A 411 33.03 -13.60 8.41
N ALA A 412 32.18 -13.25 7.43
CA ALA A 412 32.05 -14.06 6.20
C ALA A 412 33.15 -13.73 5.17
N LYS A 413 33.81 -14.78 4.65
CA LYS A 413 34.79 -14.69 3.54
C LYS A 413 34.08 -14.36 2.22
N GLU A 414 34.83 -13.76 1.29
CA GLU A 414 34.38 -13.22 0.00
C GLU A 414 33.42 -14.14 -0.80
N TYR A 415 32.41 -13.50 -1.40
CA TYR A 415 31.37 -14.13 -2.21
C TYR A 415 31.87 -14.50 -3.62
N SER A 416 31.53 -15.70 -4.10
CA SER A 416 31.70 -16.15 -5.50
C SER A 416 30.34 -16.26 -6.19
N SER A 417 30.24 -15.78 -7.43
CA SER A 417 29.01 -15.67 -8.24
C SER A 417 28.44 -17.00 -8.76
N SER A 418 28.82 -18.14 -8.18
CA SER A 418 28.47 -19.48 -8.68
C SER A 418 27.75 -20.38 -7.67
N MET A 419 27.19 -19.83 -6.59
CA MET A 419 26.61 -20.64 -5.50
C MET A 419 25.08 -20.72 -5.52
N SER A 420 24.55 -21.87 -5.07
CA SER A 420 23.12 -22.23 -4.94
C SER A 420 22.37 -21.38 -3.92
N SER A 421 21.05 -21.60 -3.77
CA SER A 421 20.17 -20.96 -2.76
C SER A 421 20.70 -21.05 -1.31
N GLU A 422 21.51 -22.07 -0.99
CA GLU A 422 22.21 -22.21 0.31
C GLU A 422 23.19 -21.04 0.60
N SER A 423 23.64 -20.33 -0.43
CA SER A 423 24.53 -19.15 -0.30
C SER A 423 23.80 -17.85 0.08
N TRP A 424 22.48 -17.78 -0.12
CA TRP A 424 21.69 -16.58 0.20
C TRP A 424 21.47 -16.41 1.69
N GLU A 425 21.55 -17.48 2.48
CA GLU A 425 21.49 -17.43 3.94
C GLU A 425 22.57 -16.51 4.53
N HIS A 426 23.74 -16.47 3.89
CA HIS A 426 24.90 -15.70 4.37
C HIS A 426 25.04 -14.34 3.66
N SER A 427 24.73 -14.28 2.36
CA SER A 427 24.97 -13.11 1.50
C SER A 427 23.72 -12.29 1.17
N GLY A 428 22.53 -12.72 1.59
CA GLY A 428 21.25 -12.17 1.17
C GLY A 428 20.84 -12.60 -0.24
N CYS A 429 19.55 -12.57 -0.52
CA CYS A 429 18.99 -12.85 -1.84
C CYS A 429 19.25 -11.68 -2.80
N PRO A 430 19.84 -11.94 -3.98
CA PRO A 430 20.01 -10.92 -5.01
C PRO A 430 18.66 -10.44 -5.53
N THR A 431 18.66 -9.22 -6.06
CA THR A 431 17.58 -8.77 -6.94
C THR A 431 17.70 -9.50 -8.27
N LEU A 432 16.65 -10.22 -8.67
CA LEU A 432 16.59 -10.94 -9.93
C LEU A 432 16.01 -10.04 -11.01
N LEU A 433 16.75 -9.83 -12.10
CA LEU A 433 16.30 -9.05 -13.24
C LEU A 433 16.43 -9.88 -14.51
N VAL A 434 15.34 -9.99 -15.27
CA VAL A 434 15.41 -10.34 -16.70
C VAL A 434 15.00 -9.13 -17.52
N ALA A 435 15.85 -8.75 -18.48
CA ALA A 435 15.63 -7.54 -19.27
C ALA A 435 15.41 -7.85 -20.76
N GLY A 436 14.73 -6.93 -21.45
CA GLY A 436 14.58 -6.97 -22.90
C GLY A 436 13.58 -7.99 -23.44
N LEU A 437 12.63 -8.47 -22.63
CA LEU A 437 11.63 -9.42 -23.08
C LEU A 437 10.64 -8.78 -24.04
N LYS A 438 10.23 -9.53 -25.07
CA LYS A 438 9.02 -9.21 -25.85
C LYS A 438 7.77 -9.56 -25.04
N ALA A 439 6.64 -9.00 -25.46
CA ALA A 439 5.34 -9.21 -24.80
C ALA A 439 4.98 -10.70 -24.66
N GLU A 440 5.29 -11.52 -25.66
CA GLU A 440 5.01 -12.96 -25.71
C GLU A 440 5.98 -13.83 -24.88
N GLU A 441 7.12 -13.26 -24.47
CA GLU A 441 8.14 -13.95 -23.66
C GLU A 441 7.91 -13.74 -22.15
N ALA A 442 7.10 -12.74 -21.79
CA ALA A 442 6.81 -12.38 -20.41
C ALA A 442 5.93 -13.45 -19.72
N LYS A 443 6.24 -13.74 -18.45
CA LYS A 443 5.48 -14.67 -17.61
C LYS A 443 4.80 -13.89 -16.50
N LEU A 444 3.52 -13.57 -16.70
CA LEU A 444 2.78 -12.58 -15.91
C LEU A 444 1.45 -13.16 -15.36
N ASP A 445 1.37 -14.47 -15.21
CA ASP A 445 0.18 -15.22 -14.76
C ASP A 445 0.22 -15.63 -13.27
N SER A 446 1.38 -15.51 -12.61
CA SER A 446 1.56 -15.82 -11.20
C SER A 446 2.64 -14.96 -10.55
N GLU A 447 2.34 -14.41 -9.37
CA GLU A 447 3.26 -13.56 -8.60
C GLU A 447 4.53 -14.29 -8.16
N THR A 448 5.67 -13.63 -8.33
CA THR A 448 6.97 -14.10 -7.85
C THR A 448 7.12 -13.87 -6.34
N TRP A 449 6.45 -12.85 -5.78
CA TRP A 449 6.42 -12.58 -4.33
C TRP A 449 7.81 -12.47 -3.69
N GLY A 450 8.69 -11.69 -4.31
CA GLY A 450 10.09 -11.52 -3.90
C GLY A 450 10.80 -10.46 -4.73
N PRO A 451 12.12 -10.26 -4.54
CA PRO A 451 12.89 -9.21 -5.23
C PRO A 451 13.22 -9.62 -6.67
N ALA A 452 12.21 -9.89 -7.50
CA ALA A 452 12.36 -10.29 -8.90
C ALA A 452 11.50 -9.43 -9.83
N MET A 453 12.03 -9.05 -10.99
CA MET A 453 11.29 -8.29 -12.00
C MET A 453 11.68 -8.64 -13.43
N GLN A 454 10.75 -8.39 -14.34
CA GLN A 454 10.92 -8.52 -15.79
C GLN A 454 10.85 -7.12 -16.44
N GLU A 455 11.77 -6.79 -17.35
CA GLU A 455 11.56 -5.69 -18.30
C GLU A 455 10.88 -6.23 -19.56
N ILE A 456 9.72 -5.66 -19.90
CA ILE A 456 8.97 -5.94 -21.12
C ILE A 456 9.06 -4.74 -22.04
N VAL A 457 9.45 -4.97 -23.28
CA VAL A 457 9.68 -3.92 -24.28
C VAL A 457 8.53 -3.91 -25.29
N LEU A 458 7.74 -2.84 -25.29
CA LEU A 458 6.66 -2.63 -26.25
C LEU A 458 7.13 -1.73 -27.41
N PRO A 459 6.67 -1.97 -28.65
CA PRO A 459 6.98 -1.12 -29.79
C PRO A 459 6.22 0.23 -29.73
N GLY A 460 6.70 1.24 -30.45
CA GLY A 460 5.89 2.40 -30.87
C GLY A 460 5.81 3.61 -29.92
N GLY A 461 6.73 3.78 -28.96
CA GLY A 461 6.72 4.86 -27.97
C GLY A 461 7.22 6.23 -28.43
N GLY A 462 7.91 6.34 -29.57
CA GLY A 462 8.60 7.55 -30.01
C GLY A 462 7.87 8.37 -31.09
N ALA A 463 7.08 7.71 -31.95
CA ALA A 463 6.40 8.38 -33.08
C ALA A 463 4.94 8.77 -32.77
N ASP A 464 4.25 7.98 -31.95
CA ASP A 464 2.86 8.22 -31.55
C ASP A 464 2.66 7.83 -30.08
N LEU A 465 2.88 8.81 -29.19
CA LEU A 465 2.78 8.60 -27.75
C LEU A 465 1.37 8.16 -27.34
N LYS A 466 0.32 8.64 -28.01
CA LYS A 466 -1.06 8.26 -27.68
C LYS A 466 -1.31 6.80 -28.01
N ARG A 467 -0.87 6.34 -29.18
CA ARG A 467 -0.94 4.92 -29.55
C ARG A 467 -0.15 4.05 -28.57
N PHE A 468 1.05 4.46 -28.18
CA PHE A 468 1.83 3.72 -27.19
C PHE A 468 1.11 3.58 -25.85
N LEU A 469 0.48 4.66 -25.36
CA LEU A 469 -0.33 4.60 -24.14
C LEU A 469 -1.53 3.65 -24.30
N ASP A 470 -2.20 3.66 -25.45
CA ASP A 470 -3.31 2.75 -25.74
C ASP A 470 -2.84 1.27 -25.76
N ASP A 471 -1.72 0.99 -26.43
CA ASP A 471 -1.11 -0.34 -26.51
C ASP A 471 -0.63 -0.81 -25.13
N ALA A 472 -0.02 0.07 -24.34
CA ALA A 472 0.44 -0.23 -22.98
C ALA A 472 -0.74 -0.50 -22.02
N ALA A 473 -1.81 0.28 -22.07
CA ALA A 473 -3.02 0.01 -21.29
C ALA A 473 -3.62 -1.36 -21.65
N SER A 474 -3.69 -1.68 -22.95
CA SER A 474 -4.16 -2.98 -23.42
C SER A 474 -3.29 -4.12 -22.90
N PHE A 475 -1.96 -3.98 -22.97
CA PHE A 475 -1.02 -4.97 -22.46
C PHE A 475 -1.19 -5.16 -20.94
N MET A 476 -1.19 -4.08 -20.16
CA MET A 476 -1.32 -4.12 -18.71
C MET A 476 -2.62 -4.83 -18.30
N ASN A 477 -3.77 -4.41 -18.85
CA ASN A 477 -5.07 -4.97 -18.46
C ASN A 477 -5.26 -6.44 -18.88
N SER A 478 -4.60 -6.91 -19.95
CA SER A 478 -4.87 -8.23 -20.53
C SER A 478 -3.77 -9.27 -20.32
N LYS A 479 -2.55 -8.85 -19.99
CA LYS A 479 -1.39 -9.73 -19.82
C LYS A 479 -0.88 -9.78 -18.40
N CYS A 480 -0.97 -8.70 -17.63
CA CYS A 480 -0.61 -8.73 -16.21
C CYS A 480 -1.77 -9.32 -15.41
N TRP A 481 -1.53 -10.42 -14.69
CA TRP A 481 -2.53 -10.98 -13.80
C TRP A 481 -2.85 -10.01 -12.65
N GLY A 482 -4.14 -9.78 -12.43
CA GLY A 482 -4.64 -8.91 -11.37
C GLY A 482 -4.96 -7.48 -11.82
N SER A 483 -5.64 -6.77 -10.92
CA SER A 483 -6.16 -5.42 -11.12
C SER A 483 -6.05 -4.57 -9.85
N LEU A 484 -5.17 -4.94 -8.91
CA LEU A 484 -5.02 -4.23 -7.64
C LEU A 484 -4.35 -2.86 -7.86
N SER A 485 -3.16 -2.86 -8.44
CA SER A 485 -2.38 -1.62 -8.61
C SER A 485 -1.48 -1.59 -9.84
N CYS A 486 -1.17 -0.38 -10.30
CA CYS A 486 -0.11 -0.13 -11.29
C CYS A 486 0.57 1.22 -11.04
N ALA A 487 1.75 1.43 -11.62
CA ALA A 487 2.43 2.72 -11.60
C ALA A 487 2.80 3.25 -12.99
N LEU A 488 2.87 4.57 -13.10
CA LEU A 488 3.29 5.30 -14.28
C LEU A 488 4.46 6.21 -13.90
N ILE A 489 5.58 6.10 -14.61
CA ILE A 489 6.68 7.07 -14.54
C ILE A 489 6.60 7.93 -15.79
N VAL A 490 6.10 9.16 -15.63
CA VAL A 490 5.72 10.03 -16.74
C VAL A 490 6.20 11.45 -16.53
N HIS A 491 6.96 11.93 -17.51
CA HIS A 491 7.48 13.29 -17.51
C HIS A 491 6.35 14.31 -17.81
N PRO A 492 6.33 15.51 -17.19
CA PRO A 492 5.28 16.51 -17.43
C PRO A 492 5.13 16.92 -18.91
N LYS A 493 6.24 16.92 -19.67
CA LYS A 493 6.20 17.15 -21.13
C LYS A 493 5.53 16.01 -21.92
N SER A 494 5.52 14.78 -21.42
CA SER A 494 4.78 13.66 -22.02
C SER A 494 3.28 13.85 -21.81
N ILE A 495 2.85 14.22 -20.59
CA ILE A 495 1.45 14.60 -20.30
C ILE A 495 1.02 15.75 -21.21
N LYS A 496 1.84 16.80 -21.32
CA LYS A 496 1.58 17.94 -22.21
C LYS A 496 1.46 17.53 -23.68
N ALA A 497 2.23 16.55 -24.14
CA ALA A 497 2.23 16.12 -25.54
C ALA A 497 0.94 15.38 -25.94
N VAL A 498 0.32 14.63 -25.03
CA VAL A 498 -0.99 14.00 -25.26
C VAL A 498 -2.17 14.88 -24.80
N GLY A 499 -1.88 15.96 -24.07
CA GLY A 499 -2.87 16.82 -23.43
C GLY A 499 -3.40 16.23 -22.12
N GLU A 500 -3.86 17.08 -21.20
CA GLU A 500 -4.43 16.64 -19.92
C GLU A 500 -5.62 15.69 -20.14
N ASP A 501 -6.51 16.01 -21.09
CA ASP A 501 -7.65 15.14 -21.44
C ASP A 501 -7.20 13.80 -22.03
N GLY A 502 -6.15 13.79 -22.85
CA GLY A 502 -5.60 12.55 -23.42
C GLY A 502 -4.93 11.67 -22.35
N PHE A 503 -4.26 12.29 -21.37
CA PHE A 503 -3.70 11.57 -20.24
C PHE A 503 -4.78 11.05 -19.28
N GLU A 504 -5.83 11.83 -19.02
CA GLU A 504 -7.00 11.37 -18.25
C GLU A 504 -7.75 10.24 -18.97
N ASP A 505 -7.87 10.28 -20.30
CA ASP A 505 -8.42 9.18 -21.10
C ASP A 505 -7.59 7.90 -20.92
N PHE A 506 -6.26 8.01 -21.00
CA PHE A 506 -5.36 6.88 -20.70
C PHE A 506 -5.55 6.33 -19.29
N LEU A 507 -5.57 7.18 -18.25
CA LEU A 507 -5.83 6.77 -16.86
C LEU A 507 -7.18 6.07 -16.71
N SER A 508 -8.18 6.46 -17.50
CA SER A 508 -9.50 5.84 -17.47
C SER A 508 -9.50 4.42 -18.03
N LYS A 509 -8.63 4.14 -19.01
CA LYS A 509 -8.48 2.81 -19.63
C LYS A 509 -7.77 1.81 -18.74
N LEU A 510 -6.92 2.25 -17.81
CA LEU A 510 -6.21 1.38 -16.88
C LEU A 510 -7.18 0.77 -15.87
N GLN A 511 -7.43 -0.54 -15.94
CA GLN A 511 -8.38 -1.25 -15.07
C GLN A 511 -7.70 -1.70 -13.78
N TYR A 512 -7.13 -0.74 -13.04
CA TYR A 512 -6.53 -0.96 -11.73
C TYR A 512 -7.27 -0.17 -10.67
N GLY A 513 -7.51 -0.77 -9.51
CA GLY A 513 -8.17 -0.11 -8.39
C GLY A 513 -7.33 1.01 -7.79
N ASN A 514 -6.00 0.95 -7.93
CA ASN A 514 -5.08 1.98 -7.46
C ASN A 514 -3.98 2.31 -8.48
N ILE A 515 -3.83 3.57 -8.85
CA ILE A 515 -2.84 4.03 -9.83
C ILE A 515 -1.88 5.02 -9.18
N ALA A 516 -0.58 4.71 -9.22
CA ALA A 516 0.49 5.62 -8.81
C ALA A 516 1.05 6.37 -10.03
N VAL A 517 1.18 7.69 -9.97
CA VAL A 517 1.84 8.50 -11.01
C VAL A 517 3.07 9.18 -10.41
N ASN A 518 4.25 8.87 -10.94
CA ASN A 518 5.57 9.28 -10.46
C ASN A 518 5.89 8.87 -9.02
N LEU A 519 5.30 7.75 -8.58
CA LEU A 519 5.42 7.21 -7.24
C LEU A 519 5.48 5.68 -7.32
N PRO A 520 6.10 5.01 -6.34
CA PRO A 520 5.90 3.58 -6.18
C PRO A 520 4.50 3.29 -5.59
N THR A 521 3.94 2.15 -5.95
CA THR A 521 2.57 1.68 -5.68
C THR A 521 2.21 1.55 -4.20
N TYR A 522 3.16 1.31 -3.30
CA TYR A 522 2.86 1.29 -1.85
C TYR A 522 2.60 2.68 -1.25
N VAL A 523 2.93 3.77 -1.96
CA VAL A 523 2.59 5.12 -1.47
C VAL A 523 1.07 5.35 -1.53
N PRO A 524 0.35 5.06 -2.63
CA PRO A 524 -1.12 5.06 -2.62
C PRO A 524 -1.76 4.21 -1.52
N PHE A 525 -1.22 3.02 -1.23
CA PHE A 525 -1.73 2.14 -0.17
C PHE A 525 -1.79 2.84 1.19
N VAL A 526 -0.76 3.61 1.55
CA VAL A 526 -0.71 4.31 2.85
C VAL A 526 -1.54 5.60 2.91
N ILE A 527 -2.33 5.90 1.87
CA ILE A 527 -3.24 7.06 1.79
C ILE A 527 -4.71 6.57 1.84
N PRO A 528 -5.25 6.27 3.04
CA PRO A 528 -6.55 5.64 3.21
C PRO A 528 -7.75 6.55 2.92
N THR A 529 -7.53 7.82 2.55
CA THR A 529 -8.61 8.66 1.98
C THR A 529 -9.08 8.15 0.62
N MET A 530 -8.22 7.40 -0.10
CA MET A 530 -8.59 6.67 -1.30
C MET A 530 -9.04 5.24 -0.97
N PRO A 531 -9.91 4.62 -1.79
CA PRO A 531 -10.28 3.22 -1.64
C PRO A 531 -9.12 2.28 -1.98
N TRP A 532 -9.04 1.12 -1.33
CA TRP A 532 -8.04 0.10 -1.61
C TRP A 532 -8.66 -1.25 -1.94
N GLY A 533 -8.40 -1.75 -3.14
CA GLY A 533 -8.94 -3.02 -3.63
C GLY A 533 -8.77 -3.15 -5.13
N ALA A 534 -9.24 -4.25 -5.69
CA ALA A 534 -9.24 -4.50 -7.13
C ALA A 534 -10.11 -3.49 -7.89
N PHE A 535 -9.82 -3.29 -9.18
CA PHE A 535 -10.74 -2.58 -10.05
C PHE A 535 -12.10 -3.30 -10.09
N PRO A 536 -13.25 -2.58 -9.99
CA PRO A 536 -14.57 -3.21 -10.01
C PRO A 536 -14.81 -4.03 -11.27
N GLY A 537 -15.28 -5.27 -11.11
CA GLY A 537 -15.64 -6.16 -12.23
C GLY A 537 -15.47 -7.65 -11.96
N ASN A 538 -14.60 -8.00 -11.00
CA ASN A 538 -14.35 -9.40 -10.63
C ASN A 538 -15.62 -10.09 -10.07
N THR A 539 -15.66 -11.42 -10.21
CA THR A 539 -16.76 -12.26 -9.71
C THR A 539 -16.22 -13.30 -8.73
N LEU A 540 -17.09 -13.97 -7.97
CA LEU A 540 -16.64 -15.02 -7.04
C LEU A 540 -15.99 -16.24 -7.75
N SER A 541 -16.34 -16.49 -9.01
CA SER A 541 -15.74 -17.56 -9.83
C SER A 541 -14.45 -17.12 -10.53
N ASP A 542 -14.32 -15.82 -10.80
CA ASP A 542 -13.14 -15.19 -11.41
C ASP A 542 -12.71 -14.00 -10.56
N ILE A 543 -12.03 -14.32 -9.46
CA ILE A 543 -11.82 -13.38 -8.36
C ILE A 543 -10.70 -12.37 -8.63
N GLY A 544 -9.78 -12.65 -9.55
CA GLY A 544 -8.64 -11.77 -9.85
C GLY A 544 -7.92 -11.30 -8.58
N SER A 545 -7.74 -9.97 -8.47
CA SER A 545 -7.18 -9.30 -7.28
C SER A 545 -8.18 -9.09 -6.13
N GLY A 546 -9.39 -9.65 -6.20
CA GLY A 546 -10.39 -9.58 -5.14
C GLY A 546 -11.70 -8.91 -5.53
N VAL A 547 -12.57 -8.73 -4.53
CA VAL A 547 -13.90 -8.13 -4.65
C VAL A 547 -14.20 -7.25 -3.44
N GLY A 548 -14.78 -6.09 -3.67
CA GLY A 548 -14.92 -5.06 -2.64
C GLY A 548 -13.63 -4.25 -2.47
N PHE A 549 -13.56 -3.48 -1.40
CA PHE A 549 -12.40 -2.64 -1.07
C PHE A 549 -12.36 -2.39 0.44
N VAL A 550 -11.20 -1.95 0.92
CA VAL A 550 -10.98 -1.37 2.26
C VAL A 550 -10.53 0.09 2.14
N HIS A 551 -10.12 0.72 3.24
CA HIS A 551 -9.80 2.15 3.34
C HIS A 551 -11.02 3.06 3.11
N ASN A 552 -10.93 4.05 2.21
CA ASN A 552 -12.01 5.00 1.88
C ASN A 552 -12.52 5.80 3.09
N THR A 553 -11.62 6.49 3.81
CA THR A 553 -12.01 7.21 5.04
C THR A 553 -13.03 8.34 4.82
N MET A 554 -13.16 8.85 3.59
CA MET A 554 -14.23 9.79 3.20
C MET A 554 -15.58 9.12 2.90
N MET A 555 -15.64 7.79 2.92
CA MET A 555 -16.84 6.97 2.78
C MET A 555 -17.60 7.20 1.47
N PHE A 556 -16.91 7.32 0.34
CA PHE A 556 -17.57 7.30 -0.98
C PHE A 556 -18.34 6.00 -1.18
N ASP A 557 -19.58 6.09 -1.67
CA ASP A 557 -20.44 4.91 -1.80
C ASP A 557 -20.12 4.07 -3.06
N TYR A 558 -19.63 4.72 -4.11
CA TYR A 558 -19.38 4.10 -5.42
C TYR A 558 -17.98 4.41 -5.98
N PRO A 559 -16.89 4.17 -5.22
CA PRO A 559 -15.56 4.33 -5.77
C PRO A 559 -15.33 3.33 -6.92
N GLU A 560 -14.63 3.80 -7.95
CA GLU A 560 -14.09 2.98 -9.02
C GLU A 560 -12.60 2.71 -8.79
N LYS A 561 -11.81 3.76 -8.54
CA LYS A 561 -10.36 3.65 -8.31
C LYS A 561 -9.81 4.87 -7.55
N GLY A 562 -8.67 4.67 -6.90
CA GLY A 562 -7.79 5.70 -6.36
C GLY A 562 -6.66 6.04 -7.33
N ILE A 563 -6.34 7.32 -7.52
CA ILE A 563 -5.19 7.76 -8.30
C ILE A 563 -4.35 8.74 -7.46
N LEU A 564 -3.11 8.39 -7.14
CA LEU A 564 -2.18 9.28 -6.47
C LEU A 564 -1.12 9.78 -7.44
N ARG A 565 -1.10 11.09 -7.67
CA ARG A 565 -0.11 11.77 -8.50
C ARG A 565 0.92 12.47 -7.62
N GLY A 566 2.19 12.13 -7.79
CA GLY A 566 3.32 12.84 -7.23
C GLY A 566 3.96 13.79 -8.25
N PRO A 567 4.74 14.78 -7.78
CA PRO A 567 5.55 15.61 -8.68
C PRO A 567 6.59 14.74 -9.40
N TRP A 568 7.04 15.18 -10.58
CA TRP A 568 8.08 14.48 -11.34
C TRP A 568 9.35 14.23 -10.51
N VAL A 569 9.75 15.21 -9.73
CA VAL A 569 10.81 15.08 -8.72
C VAL A 569 10.32 15.74 -7.44
N TYR A 570 10.35 14.99 -6.34
CA TYR A 570 10.02 15.48 -5.01
C TYR A 570 11.30 15.88 -4.24
N LYS A 571 11.20 16.94 -3.43
CA LYS A 571 12.25 17.32 -2.45
C LYS A 571 11.61 17.65 -1.10
N PRO A 572 12.23 17.30 0.04
CA PRO A 572 13.55 16.67 0.22
C PRO A 572 13.55 15.17 -0.14
N ARG A 573 14.64 14.44 0.20
CA ARG A 573 14.76 12.99 -0.05
C ARG A 573 13.47 12.28 0.38
N PRO A 574 12.80 11.54 -0.52
CA PRO A 574 11.53 10.91 -0.21
C PRO A 574 11.60 9.91 0.96
N PHE A 575 10.67 10.01 1.91
CA PHE A 575 10.56 9.08 3.04
C PHE A 575 9.88 7.76 2.67
N TRP A 576 9.76 7.45 1.39
CA TRP A 576 9.32 6.15 0.92
C TRP A 576 10.49 5.35 0.34
N TRP A 577 11.62 5.98 0.00
CA TRP A 577 12.75 5.27 -0.60
C TRP A 577 13.44 4.26 0.33
N VAL A 578 13.72 3.07 -0.19
CA VAL A 578 14.37 1.97 0.54
C VAL A 578 15.80 2.28 0.94
N ASN A 579 16.46 3.22 0.26
CA ASN A 579 17.82 3.66 0.59
C ASN A 579 17.85 4.93 1.45
N HIS A 580 16.74 5.32 2.07
CA HIS A 580 16.70 6.47 2.97
C HIS A 580 17.21 6.09 4.37
N HIS A 581 18.47 6.36 4.68
CA HIS A 581 19.15 5.86 5.89
C HIS A 581 18.68 6.51 7.19
N ASN A 582 17.94 7.62 7.11
CA ASN A 582 17.39 8.29 8.28
C ASN A 582 15.85 8.25 8.32
N LEU A 583 15.28 7.19 7.74
CA LEU A 583 13.85 7.11 7.46
C LEU A 583 13.01 7.07 8.74
N GLU A 584 13.49 6.40 9.78
CA GLU A 584 12.85 6.38 11.10
C GLU A 584 12.56 7.79 11.62
N ASN A 585 13.57 8.66 11.67
CA ASN A 585 13.43 10.00 12.23
C ASN A 585 12.51 10.88 11.39
N VAL A 586 12.61 10.79 10.06
CA VAL A 586 11.70 11.53 9.17
C VAL A 586 10.26 11.06 9.36
N SER A 587 10.06 9.75 9.45
CA SER A 587 8.74 9.16 9.60
C SER A 587 8.11 9.47 10.95
N MET A 588 8.88 9.52 12.04
CA MET A 588 8.39 9.94 13.35
C MET A 588 7.92 11.40 13.34
N GLU A 589 8.62 12.30 12.65
CA GLU A 589 8.16 13.68 12.49
C GLU A 589 6.91 13.76 11.59
N ALA A 590 6.84 12.94 10.53
CA ALA A 590 5.65 12.84 9.70
C ALA A 590 4.43 12.35 10.49
N ILE A 591 4.59 11.30 11.32
CA ILE A 591 3.54 10.79 12.22
C ILE A 591 3.02 11.90 13.12
N LYS A 592 3.90 12.71 13.73
CA LYS A 592 3.50 13.82 14.59
C LYS A 592 2.71 14.88 13.83
N ILE A 593 3.13 15.23 12.61
CA ILE A 593 2.44 16.21 11.76
C ILE A 593 1.04 15.71 11.37
N ILE A 594 0.93 14.45 10.93
CA ILE A 594 -0.34 13.84 10.52
C ILE A 594 -1.28 13.69 11.73
N ALA A 595 -0.75 13.20 12.85
CA ALA A 595 -1.52 13.04 14.08
C ALA A 595 -1.95 14.38 14.69
N ALA A 596 -1.17 15.46 14.54
CA ALA A 596 -1.56 16.80 14.97
C ALA A 596 -2.50 17.50 13.98
N GLY A 597 -2.52 17.05 12.71
CA GLY A 597 -3.37 17.60 11.67
C GLY A 597 -4.84 17.30 11.88
N GLY A 598 -5.70 18.14 11.30
CA GLY A 598 -7.10 17.81 11.03
C GLY A 598 -7.46 18.36 9.65
N ALA A 599 -8.62 17.98 9.12
CA ALA A 599 -9.13 18.45 7.81
C ALA A 599 -9.29 19.97 7.68
N SER A 600 -9.04 20.74 8.75
CA SER A 600 -8.96 22.20 8.71
C SER A 600 -7.96 22.65 7.63
N ARG A 601 -8.49 23.39 6.65
CA ARG A 601 -7.69 24.06 5.60
C ARG A 601 -6.96 25.30 6.13
N LYS A 602 -7.21 25.70 7.38
CA LYS A 602 -6.52 26.79 8.06
C LYS A 602 -5.39 26.25 8.92
N LEU A 603 -4.27 26.96 8.91
CA LEU A 603 -3.18 26.74 9.86
C LEU A 603 -3.72 26.90 11.30
N PRO A 604 -3.25 26.07 12.26
CA PRO A 604 -3.60 26.25 13.67
C PRO A 604 -3.15 27.65 14.17
N GLY A 605 -3.64 28.07 15.34
CA GLY A 605 -3.20 29.35 15.95
C GLY A 605 -1.66 29.47 16.03
N PHE A 606 -1.13 30.68 16.18
CA PHE A 606 0.31 31.00 16.04
C PHE A 606 1.27 29.97 16.66
N LEU A 607 1.05 29.57 17.91
CA LEU A 607 1.86 28.58 18.62
C LEU A 607 1.79 27.17 17.99
N GLY A 608 0.60 26.74 17.56
CA GLY A 608 0.42 25.46 16.88
C GLY A 608 1.07 25.46 15.49
N THR A 609 1.02 26.59 14.77
CA THR A 609 1.71 26.74 13.49
C THR A 609 3.23 26.65 13.65
N LEU A 610 3.78 27.31 14.68
CA LEU A 610 5.22 27.23 14.98
C LEU A 610 5.65 25.80 15.31
N ALA A 611 4.87 25.06 16.10
CA ALA A 611 5.15 23.67 16.45
C ALA A 611 5.18 22.75 15.22
N VAL A 612 4.19 22.87 14.32
CA VAL A 612 4.14 22.09 13.09
C VAL A 612 5.29 22.46 12.15
N LEU A 613 5.57 23.74 11.97
CA LEU A 613 6.70 24.19 11.15
C LEU A 613 8.04 23.69 11.70
N MET A 614 8.21 23.64 13.03
CA MET A 614 9.39 23.02 13.65
C MET A 614 9.51 21.54 13.29
N HIS A 615 8.42 20.77 13.33
CA HIS A 615 8.43 19.37 12.90
C HIS A 615 8.71 19.21 11.40
N VAL A 616 8.18 20.08 10.55
CA VAL A 616 8.48 20.07 9.09
C VAL A 616 9.95 20.38 8.85
N MET A 617 10.50 21.39 9.52
CA MET A 617 11.93 21.72 9.43
C MET A 617 12.80 20.57 9.95
N LYS A 618 12.42 19.94 11.07
CA LYS A 618 13.10 18.75 11.59
C LYS A 618 13.04 17.60 10.60
N ALA A 619 11.86 17.25 10.09
CA ALA A 619 11.68 16.19 9.09
C ALA A 619 12.57 16.45 7.86
N ALA A 620 12.60 17.70 7.36
CA ALA A 620 13.42 18.06 6.23
C ALA A 620 14.91 17.93 6.55
N VAL A 621 15.38 18.48 7.67
CA VAL A 621 16.77 18.33 8.13
C VAL A 621 17.13 16.87 8.30
N GLN A 622 16.24 16.03 8.83
CA GLN A 622 16.46 14.60 8.96
C GLN A 622 16.52 13.91 7.59
N ALA A 623 15.69 14.31 6.62
CA ALA A 623 15.72 13.77 5.26
C ALA A 623 17.02 14.09 4.52
N VAL A 624 17.63 15.24 4.81
CA VAL A 624 18.98 15.60 4.35
C VAL A 624 20.05 14.65 4.90
N ARG A 625 19.88 14.18 6.13
CA ARG A 625 20.87 13.31 6.78
C ARG A 625 20.83 11.86 6.28
N GLY A 626 19.76 11.47 5.58
CA GLY A 626 19.49 10.09 5.16
C GLY A 626 19.89 9.74 3.74
#